data_AF-A0A4Y9SUD6-F1
#
_entry.id   AF-A0A4Y9SUD6-F1
#
_cell.length_a   1.000
_cell.length_b   1.000
_cell.length_c   1.000
_cell.angle_alpha   90.00
_cell.angle_beta   90.00
_cell.angle_gamma   90.00
#
_symmetry.space_group_name_H-M   'P 1'
#
loop_
_entity.id
_entity.type
_entity.pdbx_description
1 polymer ?
#
loop_
_entity_poly.entity_id
_entity_poly.type
_entity_poly.pdbx_seq_one_letter_code
_entity_poly.pdbx_strand_id
1 'polypeptide(L)'
;MDARDALDFVREHGVVLASAKGPVPSLAQAIAGEPIKGSWWAHPQGKRIFDLLQHVSADPDVAVCRLVDGKLTLVHRRLWPALARLAAEIDPSRLARIDQQHTARGHHVNVETAFADWLPPDAAAAGRALPREAALAALGSTFVTNPGRA
;
A
#
# COMPACT_ATOMS: atom_id res chain seq x y z
N MET A 1 -13.26 -13.82 4.03
CA MET A 1 -12.71 -12.63 3.35
C MET A 1 -13.59 -12.23 2.18
N ASP A 2 -14.48 -11.29 2.46
CA ASP A 2 -15.11 -10.43 1.46
C ASP A 2 -14.37 -9.09 1.34
N ALA A 3 -14.99 -8.10 0.71
CA ALA A 3 -14.44 -6.75 0.53
C ALA A 3 -14.26 -5.99 1.86
N ARG A 4 -15.22 -6.13 2.78
CA ARG A 4 -15.18 -5.49 4.10
C ARG A 4 -14.02 -6.07 4.91
N ASP A 5 -13.92 -7.39 4.95
CA ASP A 5 -12.83 -8.11 5.62
C ASP A 5 -11.45 -7.68 5.06
N ALA A 6 -11.34 -7.49 3.74
CA ALA A 6 -10.09 -7.11 3.10
C ALA A 6 -9.67 -5.66 3.44
N LEU A 7 -10.63 -4.74 3.54
CA LEU A 7 -10.37 -3.37 4.02
C LEU A 7 -9.99 -3.34 5.49
N ASP A 8 -10.70 -4.11 6.33
CA ASP A 8 -10.40 -4.22 7.75
C ASP A 8 -9.00 -4.82 7.97
N PHE A 9 -8.58 -5.79 7.14
CA PHE A 9 -7.22 -6.32 7.12
C PHE A 9 -6.16 -5.23 6.83
N VAL A 10 -6.40 -4.37 5.83
CA VAL A 10 -5.48 -3.25 5.52
C VAL A 10 -5.49 -2.21 6.63
N ARG A 11 -6.64 -1.93 7.24
CA ARG A 11 -6.76 -1.02 8.38
C ARG A 11 -5.98 -1.52 9.60
N GLU A 12 -6.14 -2.80 9.94
CA GLU A 12 -5.48 -3.46 11.07
C GLU A 12 -3.96 -3.38 10.90
N HIS A 13 -3.43 -3.90 9.80
CA HIS A 13 -1.99 -3.97 9.58
C HIS A 13 -1.36 -2.63 9.16
N GLY A 14 -2.14 -1.75 8.54
CA GLY A 14 -1.71 -0.42 8.12
C GLY A 14 -0.85 -0.40 6.86
N VAL A 15 0.23 -1.20 6.81
CA VAL A 15 1.09 -1.39 5.63
C VAL A 15 1.00 -2.85 5.18
N VAL A 16 0.55 -3.06 3.94
CA VAL A 16 0.26 -4.41 3.40
C VAL A 16 0.78 -4.52 1.98
N LEU A 17 1.47 -5.60 1.62
CA LEU A 17 1.81 -5.89 0.23
C LEU A 17 0.56 -6.34 -0.52
N ALA A 18 0.35 -5.84 -1.74
CA ALA A 18 -0.79 -6.24 -2.57
C ALA A 18 -0.76 -7.75 -2.86
N SER A 19 0.37 -8.25 -3.36
CA SER A 19 0.52 -9.68 -3.71
C SER A 19 1.92 -10.26 -3.52
N ALA A 20 2.93 -9.41 -3.28
CA ALA A 20 4.30 -9.87 -3.06
C ALA A 20 4.49 -10.48 -1.66
N LYS A 21 5.62 -11.17 -1.49
CA LYS A 21 6.12 -11.62 -0.18
C LYS A 21 7.13 -10.61 0.36
N GLY A 22 7.18 -10.45 1.68
CA GLY A 22 8.08 -9.51 2.32
C GLY A 22 7.91 -9.42 3.84
N PRO A 23 8.46 -8.37 4.46
CA PRO A 23 8.47 -8.20 5.92
C PRO A 23 7.12 -7.76 6.51
N VAL A 24 6.13 -7.46 5.65
CA VAL A 24 4.76 -7.09 6.04
C VAL A 24 3.76 -8.09 5.42
N PRO A 25 2.54 -8.20 5.97
CA PRO A 25 1.51 -9.10 5.45
C PRO A 25 1.18 -8.85 3.97
N SER A 26 0.70 -9.90 3.30
CA SER A 26 0.30 -9.86 1.89
C SER A 26 -1.20 -10.08 1.76
N LEU A 27 -1.93 -9.13 1.16
CA LEU A 27 -3.37 -9.24 1.00
C LEU A 27 -3.75 -10.43 0.11
N ALA A 28 -3.02 -10.67 -1.00
CA ALA A 28 -3.28 -11.83 -1.86
C ALA A 28 -3.16 -13.17 -1.10
N GLN A 29 -2.17 -13.30 -0.21
CA GLN A 29 -2.02 -14.51 0.61
C GLN A 29 -3.11 -14.62 1.67
N ALA A 30 -3.53 -13.50 2.26
CA ALA A 30 -4.63 -13.46 3.22
C ALA A 30 -5.97 -13.84 2.56
N ILE A 31 -6.22 -13.37 1.33
CA ILE A 31 -7.39 -13.76 0.52
C ILE A 31 -7.35 -15.26 0.22
N ALA A 32 -6.20 -15.77 -0.22
CA ALA A 32 -6.02 -17.19 -0.53
C ALA A 32 -6.17 -18.08 0.71
N GLY A 33 -5.87 -17.55 1.91
CA GLY A 33 -5.82 -18.30 3.16
C GLY A 33 -4.55 -19.16 3.29
N GLU A 34 -3.63 -19.07 2.33
CA GLU A 34 -2.42 -19.88 2.29
C GLU A 34 -1.27 -19.17 1.54
N PRO A 35 -0.01 -19.60 1.74
CA PRO A 35 1.10 -19.08 0.97
C PRO A 35 0.99 -19.43 -0.51
N ILE A 36 0.90 -18.40 -1.36
CA ILE A 36 0.90 -18.58 -2.82
C ILE A 36 2.31 -18.98 -3.32
N LYS A 37 2.38 -20.04 -4.13
CA LYS A 37 3.58 -20.47 -4.88
C LYS A 37 3.46 -20.03 -6.34
N GLY A 38 4.49 -19.38 -6.88
CA GLY A 38 4.46 -18.87 -8.25
C GLY A 38 3.55 -17.65 -8.42
N SER A 39 2.96 -17.50 -9.61
CA SER A 39 2.08 -16.36 -9.93
C SER A 39 0.71 -16.54 -9.26
N TRP A 40 0.27 -15.53 -8.52
CA TRP A 40 -1.09 -15.49 -7.94
C TRP A 40 -2.19 -15.51 -9.02
N TRP A 41 -1.87 -15.08 -10.24
CA TRP A 41 -2.80 -15.12 -11.37
C TRP A 41 -3.18 -16.54 -11.78
N ALA A 42 -2.27 -17.50 -11.61
CA ALA A 42 -2.49 -18.91 -11.90
C ALA A 42 -3.10 -19.67 -10.70
N HIS A 43 -3.33 -18.99 -9.57
CA HIS A 43 -3.92 -19.61 -8.38
C HIS A 43 -5.41 -19.92 -8.63
N PRO A 44 -5.99 -20.99 -8.07
CA PRO A 44 -7.42 -21.28 -8.19
C PRO A 44 -8.32 -20.13 -7.70
N GLN A 45 -7.83 -19.33 -6.75
CA GLN A 45 -8.52 -18.13 -6.26
C GLN A 45 -8.10 -16.83 -6.97
N GLY A 46 -7.36 -16.90 -8.09
CA GLY A 46 -6.79 -15.73 -8.77
C GLY A 46 -7.83 -14.67 -9.11
N LYS A 47 -9.01 -15.06 -9.61
CA LYS A 47 -10.11 -14.11 -9.87
C LYS A 47 -10.56 -13.38 -8.61
N ARG A 48 -10.75 -14.11 -7.51
CA ARG A 48 -11.14 -13.53 -6.21
C ARG A 48 -10.07 -12.57 -5.68
N ILE A 49 -8.80 -12.94 -5.81
CA ILE A 49 -7.68 -12.07 -5.44
C ILE A 49 -7.71 -10.77 -6.24
N PHE A 50 -7.91 -10.87 -7.55
CA PHE A 50 -8.02 -9.71 -8.43
C PHE A 50 -9.19 -8.81 -8.02
N ASP A 51 -10.40 -9.36 -7.91
CA ASP A 51 -11.62 -8.60 -7.60
C ASP A 51 -11.49 -7.83 -6.28
N LEU A 52 -10.95 -8.49 -5.24
CA LEU A 52 -10.75 -7.85 -3.93
C LEU A 52 -9.60 -6.83 -3.93
N LEU A 53 -8.51 -7.09 -4.66
CA LEU A 53 -7.43 -6.11 -4.81
C LEU A 53 -7.92 -4.85 -5.52
N GLN A 54 -8.75 -4.99 -6.55
CA GLN A 54 -9.35 -3.84 -7.25
C GLN A 54 -10.26 -3.05 -6.31
N HIS A 55 -11.09 -3.73 -5.52
CA HIS A 55 -11.97 -3.07 -4.55
C HIS A 55 -11.18 -2.29 -3.48
N VAL A 56 -10.19 -2.92 -2.87
CA VAL A 56 -9.36 -2.31 -1.82
C VAL A 56 -8.52 -1.15 -2.37
N SER A 57 -7.99 -1.28 -3.60
CA SER A 57 -7.18 -0.23 -4.23
C SER A 57 -8.00 1.01 -4.62
N ALA A 58 -9.30 0.84 -4.81
CA ALA A 58 -10.22 1.94 -5.14
C ALA A 58 -10.75 2.68 -3.90
N ASP A 59 -10.50 2.17 -2.69
CA ASP A 59 -10.99 2.77 -1.46
C ASP A 59 -10.25 4.09 -1.16
N PRO A 60 -10.96 5.18 -0.82
CA PRO A 60 -10.35 6.47 -0.54
C PRO A 60 -9.42 6.46 0.68
N ASP A 61 -9.60 5.53 1.61
CA ASP A 61 -8.77 5.38 2.82
C ASP A 61 -7.50 4.55 2.57
N VAL A 62 -7.26 4.09 1.33
CA VAL A 62 -6.10 3.28 0.94
C VAL A 62 -5.29 4.00 -0.14
N ALA A 63 -4.00 4.21 0.12
CA ALA A 63 -3.05 4.64 -0.88
C ALA A 63 -2.27 3.42 -1.41
N VAL A 64 -2.24 3.24 -2.73
CA VAL A 64 -1.38 2.23 -3.38
C VAL A 64 -0.07 2.90 -3.79
N CYS A 65 1.07 2.38 -3.39
CA CYS A 65 2.39 2.92 -3.72
C CYS A 65 3.46 1.81 -3.76
N ARG A 66 4.74 2.17 -3.85
CA ARG A 66 5.88 1.22 -3.93
C ARG A 66 6.77 1.26 -2.68
N LEU A 67 6.13 1.41 -1.54
CA LEU A 67 6.79 1.72 -0.27
C LEU A 67 7.76 0.63 0.21
N VAL A 68 7.33 -0.63 0.21
CA VAL A 68 8.12 -1.76 0.74
C VAL A 68 8.90 -2.43 -0.40
N ASP A 69 10.23 -2.30 -0.40
CA ASP A 69 11.14 -2.84 -1.42
C ASP A 69 10.75 -2.54 -2.88
N GLY A 70 10.04 -1.43 -3.16
CA GLY A 70 9.57 -1.11 -4.50
C GLY A 70 8.35 -1.92 -4.98
N LYS A 71 7.76 -2.76 -4.11
CA LYS A 71 6.60 -3.61 -4.38
C LYS A 71 5.30 -2.84 -4.16
N LEU A 72 4.25 -3.18 -4.92
CA LEU A 72 2.92 -2.62 -4.70
C LEU A 72 2.46 -2.85 -3.26
N THR A 73 2.24 -1.75 -2.56
CA THR A 73 1.96 -1.67 -1.13
C THR A 73 0.69 -0.83 -0.94
N LEU A 74 -0.25 -1.38 -0.17
CA LEU A 74 -1.46 -0.75 0.29
C LEU A 74 -1.17 -0.10 1.65
N VAL A 75 -1.42 1.20 1.77
CA VAL A 75 -1.21 1.95 3.01
C VAL A 75 -2.52 2.60 3.45
N HIS A 76 -3.00 2.20 4.62
CA HIS A 76 -4.21 2.76 5.20
C HIS A 76 -3.98 4.21 5.69
N ARG A 77 -5.01 5.06 5.55
CA ARG A 77 -4.93 6.50 5.83
C ARG A 77 -4.47 6.88 7.23
N ARG A 78 -4.68 6.00 8.21
CA ARG A 78 -4.21 6.20 9.60
C ARG A 78 -2.69 6.40 9.67
N LEU A 79 -1.95 5.92 8.67
CA LEU A 79 -0.49 6.01 8.59
C LEU A 79 0.00 7.14 7.69
N TRP A 80 -0.87 7.84 6.97
CA TRP A 80 -0.44 8.94 6.10
C TRP A 80 0.28 10.07 6.85
N PRO A 81 -0.10 10.48 8.08
CA PRO A 81 0.70 11.41 8.86
C PRO A 81 2.12 10.91 9.15
N ALA A 82 2.27 9.61 9.43
CA ALA A 82 3.58 9.00 9.66
C ALA A 82 4.43 8.96 8.38
N LEU A 83 3.82 8.65 7.23
CA LEU A 83 4.47 8.78 5.93
C LEU A 83 4.91 10.21 5.66
N ALA A 84 4.02 11.18 5.88
CA ALA A 84 4.31 12.59 5.68
C ALA A 84 5.48 13.06 6.55
N ARG A 85 5.55 12.58 7.81
CA ARG A 85 6.63 12.92 8.73
C ARG A 85 7.98 12.39 8.26
N LEU A 86 8.01 11.22 7.63
CA LEU A 86 9.23 10.54 7.19
C LEU A 86 9.51 10.73 5.70
N ALA A 87 8.69 11.50 4.97
CA ALA A 87 8.75 11.58 3.52
C ALA A 87 10.11 12.04 2.98
N ALA A 88 10.82 12.90 3.70
CA ALA A 88 12.17 13.35 3.33
C ALA A 88 13.25 12.25 3.44
N GLU A 89 12.96 11.15 4.15
CA GLU A 89 13.85 10.00 4.35
C GLU A 89 13.53 8.86 3.36
N ILE A 90 12.50 9.02 2.53
CA ILE A 90 12.00 8.00 1.60
C ILE A 90 12.12 8.55 0.17
N ASP A 91 12.55 7.70 -0.76
CA ASP A 91 12.54 8.03 -2.18
C ASP A 91 11.11 8.45 -2.62
N PRO A 92 10.92 9.67 -3.17
CA PRO A 92 9.61 10.17 -3.56
C PRO A 92 8.85 9.24 -4.53
N SER A 93 9.56 8.51 -5.40
CA SER A 93 8.95 7.55 -6.33
C SER A 93 8.28 6.37 -5.62
N ARG A 94 8.71 6.05 -4.38
CA ARG A 94 8.09 5.01 -3.57
C ARG A 94 6.82 5.47 -2.86
N LEU A 95 6.65 6.78 -2.72
CA LEU A 95 5.48 7.42 -2.10
C LEU A 95 4.47 7.91 -3.13
N ALA A 96 4.80 7.89 -4.42
CA ALA A 96 3.85 8.19 -5.48
C ALA A 96 2.65 7.25 -5.39
N ARG A 97 1.44 7.85 -5.40
CA ARG A 97 0.19 7.08 -5.45
C ARG A 97 0.04 6.52 -6.84
N ILE A 98 -0.28 5.24 -6.92
CA ILE A 98 -0.49 4.51 -8.17
C ILE A 98 -1.98 4.21 -8.27
N ASP A 99 -2.64 4.85 -9.22
CA ASP A 99 -4.02 4.53 -9.55
C ASP A 99 -4.02 3.63 -10.81
N GLN A 100 -4.58 2.42 -10.68
CA GLN A 100 -4.77 1.52 -11.82
C GLN A 100 -6.03 1.93 -12.57
N GLN A 101 -5.86 2.69 -13.65
CA GLN A 101 -6.99 3.10 -14.47
C GLN A 101 -7.29 2.04 -15.54
N HIS A 102 -8.52 1.56 -15.56
CA HIS A 102 -9.02 0.74 -16.65
C HIS A 102 -9.15 1.61 -17.91
N THR A 103 -8.41 1.28 -18.96
CA THR A 103 -8.71 1.83 -20.29
C THR A 103 -9.96 1.16 -20.86
N ALA A 104 -10.67 1.85 -21.74
CA ALA A 104 -11.85 1.31 -22.44
C ALA A 104 -11.57 0.03 -23.27
N ARG A 105 -10.29 -0.33 -23.45
CA ARG A 105 -9.85 -1.55 -24.17
C ARG A 105 -9.38 -2.67 -23.24
N GLY A 106 -9.58 -2.55 -21.92
CA GLY A 106 -9.24 -3.58 -20.95
C GLY A 106 -7.76 -3.63 -20.55
N HIS A 107 -6.91 -2.74 -21.05
CA HIS A 107 -5.54 -2.57 -20.54
C HIS A 107 -5.56 -1.67 -19.30
N HIS A 108 -4.75 -2.00 -18.29
CA HIS A 108 -4.56 -1.13 -17.12
C HIS A 108 -3.39 -0.20 -17.41
N VAL A 109 -3.59 1.10 -17.20
CA VAL A 109 -2.50 2.07 -17.19
C VAL A 109 -2.33 2.53 -15.74
N ASN A 110 -1.10 2.45 -15.25
CA ASN A 110 -0.75 3.05 -13.96
C ASN A 110 -0.62 4.55 -14.18
N VAL A 111 -1.44 5.32 -13.48
CA VAL A 111 -1.24 6.76 -13.35
C VAL A 111 -0.59 7.00 -12.00
N GLU A 112 0.58 7.61 -12.03
CA GLU A 112 1.32 7.94 -10.81
C GLU A 112 1.09 9.41 -10.45
N THR A 113 0.66 9.67 -9.22
CA THR A 113 0.49 11.01 -8.65
C THR A 113 1.55 11.22 -7.57
N ALA A 114 2.30 12.32 -7.62
CA ALA A 114 3.40 12.55 -6.67
C ALA A 114 2.88 12.70 -5.23
N PHE A 115 3.71 12.37 -4.24
CA PHE A 115 3.31 12.34 -2.83
C PHE A 115 2.71 13.66 -2.32
N ALA A 116 3.30 14.79 -2.75
CA ALA A 116 2.81 16.11 -2.37
C ALA A 116 1.44 16.45 -2.97
N ASP A 117 1.05 15.80 -4.07
CA ASP A 117 -0.16 16.12 -4.83
C ASP A 117 -1.37 15.29 -4.40
N TRP A 118 -1.16 14.04 -3.93
CA TRP A 118 -2.26 13.18 -3.47
C TRP A 118 -2.52 13.24 -1.97
N LEU A 119 -1.52 13.61 -1.15
CA LEU A 119 -1.64 13.59 0.30
C LEU A 119 -2.62 14.68 0.78
N PRO A 120 -3.67 14.33 1.54
CA PRO A 120 -4.58 15.33 2.08
C PRO A 120 -3.89 16.36 3.00
N PRO A 121 -4.30 17.65 2.94
CA PRO A 121 -3.66 18.71 3.73
C PRO A 121 -3.68 18.48 5.25
N ASP A 122 -4.73 17.84 5.77
CA ASP A 122 -4.86 17.48 7.18
C ASP A 122 -3.87 16.38 7.58
N ALA A 123 -3.69 15.36 6.75
CA ALA A 123 -2.67 14.34 6.95
C ALA A 123 -1.25 14.94 6.90
N ALA A 124 -0.99 15.87 5.97
CA ALA A 124 0.27 16.60 5.90
C ALA A 124 0.52 17.46 7.16
N ALA A 125 -0.51 18.15 7.65
CA ALA A 125 -0.43 18.95 8.87
C ALA A 125 -0.18 18.10 10.11
N ALA A 126 -0.90 16.98 10.24
CA ALA A 126 -0.70 16.01 11.31
C ALA A 126 0.72 15.43 11.28
N GLY A 127 1.25 15.15 10.08
CA GLY A 127 2.63 14.68 9.92
C GLY A 127 3.68 15.68 10.41
N ARG A 128 3.49 16.99 10.18
CA ARG A 128 4.41 18.03 10.69
C ARG A 128 4.44 18.09 12.22
N ALA A 129 3.31 17.82 12.88
CA ALA A 129 3.21 17.82 14.34
C ALA A 129 3.69 16.51 14.99
N LEU A 130 3.88 15.44 14.20
CA LEU A 130 4.20 14.12 14.70
C LEU A 130 5.71 14.00 15.04
N PRO A 131 6.09 13.58 16.26
CA PRO A 131 7.47 13.26 16.57
C PRO A 131 7.99 12.14 15.66
N ARG A 132 9.24 12.25 15.21
CA ARG A 132 9.85 11.27 14.29
C ARG A 132 9.76 9.84 14.83
N GLU A 133 10.08 9.64 16.09
CA GLU A 133 10.04 8.31 16.74
C GLU A 133 8.62 7.75 16.79
N ALA A 134 7.61 8.59 16.99
CA ALA A 134 6.21 8.17 16.94
C ALA A 134 5.78 7.75 15.52
N ALA A 135 6.31 8.44 14.49
CA ALA A 135 6.07 8.05 13.09
C ALA A 135 6.70 6.69 12.76
N LEU A 136 7.95 6.46 13.18
CA LEU A 136 8.62 5.16 13.03
C LEU A 136 7.87 4.04 13.77
N ALA A 137 7.47 4.29 15.02
CA ALA A 137 6.70 3.33 15.80
C ALA A 137 5.34 3.01 15.13
N ALA A 138 4.68 3.99 14.52
CA ALA A 138 3.41 3.79 13.83
C ALA A 138 3.52 2.93 12.56
N LEU A 139 4.61 3.06 11.80
CA LEU A 139 4.88 2.23 10.61
C LEU A 139 5.36 0.82 11.00
N GLY A 140 5.84 0.64 12.23
CA GLY A 140 6.28 -0.64 12.79
C GLY A 140 7.77 -0.90 12.56
N SER A 141 8.39 -1.69 13.45
CA SER A 141 9.83 -1.99 13.40
C SER A 141 10.26 -2.82 12.19
N THR A 142 9.31 -3.49 11.52
CA THR A 142 9.54 -4.23 10.27
C THR A 142 9.45 -3.34 9.03
N PHE A 143 9.08 -2.08 9.20
CA PHE A 143 9.12 -1.07 8.16
C PHE A 143 10.58 -0.73 7.83
N VAL A 144 11.14 -1.51 6.93
CA VAL A 144 12.42 -1.22 6.31
C VAL A 144 12.11 -0.59 4.97
N THR A 145 12.11 0.74 4.90
CA THR A 145 12.43 1.37 3.62
C THR A 145 13.87 1.01 3.37
N ASN A 146 14.14 -0.07 2.63
CA ASN A 146 15.48 -0.36 2.18
C ASN A 146 15.86 0.86 1.35
N PRO A 147 16.68 1.80 1.86
CA PRO A 147 17.00 3.00 1.11
C PRO A 147 17.70 2.42 -0.11
N GLY A 148 17.03 2.46 -1.27
CA GLY A 148 17.66 2.02 -2.49
C GLY A 148 18.99 2.73 -2.51
N ARG A 149 20.09 1.97 -2.60
CA ARG A 149 21.40 2.57 -2.84
C ARG A 149 21.20 3.66 -3.90
N ALA A 150 21.61 4.88 -3.55
CA ALA A 150 21.86 5.91 -4.55
C ALA A 150 22.78 5.34 -5.64
#